data_AF-A0A7S4I9F5-F1
#
_entry.id   AF-A0A7S4I9F5-F1
#
_cell.length_a   1.000
_cell.length_b   1.000
_cell.length_c   1.000
_cell.angle_alpha   90.00
_cell.angle_beta   90.00
_cell.angle_gamma   90.00
#
_symmetry.space_group_name_H-M   'P 1'
#
loop_
_entity.id
_entity.type
_entity.pdbx_description
1 polymer ?
#
loop_
_entity_poly.entity_id
_entity_poly.type
_entity_poly.pdbx_seq_one_letter_code
_entity_poly.pdbx_strand_id
1 'polypeptide(L)'
;KQQIEAAPEEADLSSLPEMHASSAGLKALCTFTTADGLEECRKCCGGHGVLLASGVAQMAVDYVTYCTAEGDRIILELQCARFLMKSYQLAKSQRSASLSGACSYLEPLSDPKFSVNSLQASYLTEGNVVDLE
;
A
#
# COMPACT_ATOMS: atom_id res chain seq x y z
N LYS A 1 38.99 13.11 -30.34
CA LYS A 1 38.13 12.22 -29.52
C LYS A 1 37.49 13.08 -28.42
N GLN A 2 36.69 14.09 -28.73
CA GLN A 2 35.29 14.06 -29.20
C GLN A 2 34.36 13.41 -28.17
N GLN A 3 33.84 14.29 -27.30
CA GLN A 3 32.51 14.34 -26.67
C GLN A 3 31.95 13.07 -25.99
N ILE A 4 31.91 13.10 -24.66
CA ILE A 4 30.80 12.53 -23.85
C ILE A 4 30.47 13.57 -22.77
N GLU A 5 29.78 14.63 -23.17
CA GLU A 5 29.00 15.46 -22.25
C GLU A 5 27.60 15.45 -22.85
N ALA A 6 26.91 14.32 -22.66
CA ALA A 6 25.48 14.26 -22.87
C ALA A 6 24.85 14.84 -21.61
N ALA A 7 24.39 16.09 -21.70
CA ALA A 7 23.48 16.66 -20.71
C ALA A 7 22.35 15.65 -20.45
N PRO A 8 21.95 15.43 -19.18
CA PRO A 8 20.82 14.56 -18.91
C PRO A 8 19.62 15.09 -19.71
N GLU A 9 18.95 14.22 -20.46
CA GLU A 9 17.56 14.48 -20.85
C GLU A 9 16.84 14.94 -19.58
N GLU A 10 16.16 16.09 -19.63
CA GLU A 10 15.35 16.61 -18.53
C GLU A 10 14.43 15.49 -18.04
N ALA A 11 14.80 14.83 -16.94
CA ALA A 11 14.09 13.67 -16.45
C ALA A 11 12.73 14.13 -15.94
N ASP A 12 11.65 13.60 -16.52
CA ASP A 12 10.30 13.89 -16.05
C ASP A 12 10.07 13.28 -14.67
N LEU A 13 10.18 14.10 -13.63
CA LEU A 13 9.97 13.70 -12.22
C LEU A 13 8.51 13.87 -11.78
N SER A 14 7.57 14.11 -12.70
CA SER A 14 6.16 14.31 -12.36
C SER A 14 5.51 13.09 -11.67
N SER A 15 5.95 11.87 -12.00
CA SER A 15 5.45 10.60 -11.44
C SER A 15 6.13 10.17 -10.13
N LEU A 16 7.24 10.81 -9.76
CA LEU A 16 8.04 10.44 -8.59
C LEU A 16 7.26 10.49 -7.26
N PRO A 17 6.38 11.49 -7.00
CA PRO A 17 5.59 11.53 -5.78
C PRO A 17 4.62 10.34 -5.65
N GLU A 18 4.01 9.93 -6.77
CA GLU A 18 3.08 8.81 -6.82
C GLU A 18 3.81 7.47 -6.62
N MET A 19 4.94 7.27 -7.30
CA MET A 19 5.77 6.08 -7.12
C MET A 19 6.26 5.95 -5.68
N HIS A 20 6.74 7.04 -5.08
CA HIS A 20 7.21 7.03 -3.70
C HIS A 20 6.08 6.69 -2.71
N ALA A 21 4.94 7.37 -2.83
CA ALA A 21 3.80 7.12 -1.95
C ALA A 21 3.26 5.69 -2.06
N SER A 22 3.13 5.17 -3.29
CA SER A 22 2.64 3.81 -3.55
C SER A 22 3.63 2.76 -3.04
N SER A 23 4.93 2.95 -3.27
CA SER A 23 5.97 2.02 -2.79
C SER A 23 6.07 2.01 -1.27
N ALA A 24 6.00 3.19 -0.62
CA ALA A 24 5.99 3.31 0.83
C ALA A 24 4.78 2.60 1.45
N GLY A 25 3.58 2.86 0.92
CA GLY A 25 2.35 2.21 1.37
C GLY A 25 2.37 0.70 1.16
N LEU A 26 2.83 0.23 0.00
CA LEU A 26 2.88 -1.20 -0.32
C LEU A 26 3.90 -1.94 0.55
N LYS A 27 5.09 -1.37 0.77
CA LYS A 27 6.08 -1.97 1.67
C LYS A 27 5.52 -2.09 3.08
N ALA A 28 4.89 -1.03 3.60
CA ALA A 28 4.29 -1.05 4.93
C ALA A 28 3.19 -2.12 5.06
N LEU A 29 2.27 -2.17 4.10
CA LEU A 29 1.18 -3.15 4.06
C LEU A 29 1.72 -4.59 3.94
N CYS A 30 2.50 -4.88 2.91
CA CYS A 30 2.95 -6.24 2.63
C CYS A 30 3.84 -6.79 3.74
N THR A 31 4.75 -5.99 4.30
CA THR A 31 5.62 -6.45 5.39
C THR A 31 4.81 -6.73 6.66
N PHE A 32 3.87 -5.87 7.02
CA PHE A 32 3.06 -6.09 8.20
C PHE A 32 2.13 -7.31 8.05
N THR A 33 1.41 -7.41 6.92
CA THR A 33 0.54 -8.55 6.64
C THR A 33 1.30 -9.87 6.59
N THR A 34 2.53 -9.88 6.05
CA THR A 34 3.36 -11.11 6.02
C THR A 34 3.85 -11.49 7.41
N ALA A 35 4.24 -10.52 8.24
CA ALA A 35 4.65 -10.78 9.63
C ALA A 35 3.50 -11.39 10.44
N ASP A 36 2.29 -10.83 10.32
CA ASP A 36 1.09 -11.38 10.96
C ASP A 36 0.77 -12.78 10.41
N GLY A 37 0.83 -12.95 9.08
CA GLY A 37 0.60 -14.24 8.43
C GLY A 37 1.58 -15.33 8.87
N LEU A 38 2.86 -15.00 9.07
CA LEU A 38 3.87 -15.95 9.57
C LEU A 38 3.54 -16.41 10.99
N GLU A 39 3.09 -15.50 11.85
CA GLU A 39 2.70 -15.84 13.22
C GLU A 39 1.41 -16.68 13.24
N GLU A 40 0.45 -16.39 12.35
CA GLU A 40 -0.74 -17.24 12.19
C GLU A 40 -0.36 -18.65 11.68
N CYS A 41 0.53 -18.75 10.69
CA CYS A 41 1.04 -20.05 10.23
C CYS A 41 1.68 -20.84 11.39
N ARG A 42 2.46 -20.16 12.24
CA ARG A 42 3.08 -20.76 13.41
C ARG A 42 2.04 -21.30 14.40
N LYS A 43 0.97 -20.55 14.65
CA LYS A 43 -0.15 -20.95 15.53
C LYS A 43 -0.95 -22.11 14.94
N CYS A 44 -1.18 -22.13 13.64
CA CYS A 44 -1.87 -23.24 12.95
C CYS A 44 -1.14 -24.59 13.10
N CYS A 45 0.19 -24.57 13.28
CA CYS A 45 0.97 -25.79 13.57
C CYS A 45 0.88 -26.26 15.04
N GLY A 46 0.13 -25.56 15.90
CA GLY A 46 0.00 -25.87 17.32
C GLY A 46 1.36 -25.87 18.04
N GLY A 47 1.55 -26.79 18.99
CA GLY A 47 2.80 -26.90 19.74
C GLY A 47 4.03 -27.18 18.88
N HIS A 48 3.87 -27.89 17.75
CA HIS A 48 4.97 -28.19 16.83
C HIS A 48 5.49 -26.93 16.12
N GLY A 49 4.64 -25.90 15.96
CA GLY A 49 5.03 -24.61 15.39
C GLY A 49 6.05 -23.84 16.23
N VAL A 50 6.28 -24.20 17.50
CA VAL A 50 7.30 -23.58 18.34
C VAL A 50 8.69 -24.18 18.10
N LEU A 51 8.76 -25.40 17.56
CA LEU A 51 10.04 -26.06 17.31
C LEU A 51 10.81 -25.34 16.21
N LEU A 52 12.11 -25.16 16.37
CA LEU A 52 12.97 -24.63 15.31
C LEU A 52 12.96 -25.51 14.05
N ALA A 53 12.73 -26.82 14.21
CA ALA A 53 12.54 -27.75 13.11
C ALA A 53 11.30 -27.46 12.23
N SER A 54 10.33 -26.67 12.72
CA SER A 54 9.18 -26.23 11.92
C SER A 54 9.55 -25.24 10.82
N GLY A 55 10.71 -24.56 10.93
CA GLY A 55 11.15 -23.49 10.03
C GLY A 55 10.39 -22.17 10.23
N VAL A 56 9.06 -22.22 10.38
CA VAL A 56 8.18 -21.04 10.49
C VAL A 56 8.49 -20.19 11.71
N ALA A 57 8.83 -20.80 12.85
CA ALA A 57 9.22 -20.06 14.05
C ALA A 57 10.42 -19.14 13.83
N GLN A 58 11.45 -19.64 13.15
CA GLN A 58 12.66 -18.85 12.85
C GLN A 58 12.35 -17.79 11.80
N MET A 59 11.60 -18.14 10.75
CA MET A 59 11.20 -17.19 9.70
C MET A 59 10.42 -16.00 10.26
N ALA A 60 9.50 -16.21 11.20
CA ALA A 60 8.73 -15.13 11.83
C ALA A 60 9.64 -14.11 12.55
N VAL A 61 10.65 -14.61 13.28
CA VAL A 61 11.62 -13.78 14.00
C VAL A 61 12.52 -13.02 13.04
N ASP A 62 13.03 -13.67 11.99
CA ASP A 62 13.93 -13.02 11.04
C ASP A 62 13.18 -11.95 10.22
N TYR A 63 11.93 -12.23 9.85
CA TYR A 63 11.14 -11.38 8.97
C TYR A 63 10.71 -10.05 9.61
N VAL A 64 10.46 -10.01 10.93
CA VAL A 64 9.95 -8.80 11.61
C VAL A 64 10.87 -7.58 11.42
N THR A 65 12.16 -7.82 11.16
CA THR A 65 13.14 -6.76 10.84
C THR A 65 12.73 -5.93 9.62
N TYR A 66 12.06 -6.53 8.63
CA TYR A 66 11.61 -5.82 7.42
C TYR A 66 10.48 -4.81 7.70
N CYS A 67 9.76 -4.94 8.82
CA CYS A 67 8.74 -3.97 9.22
C CYS A 67 9.36 -2.62 9.62
N THR A 68 10.63 -2.60 10.06
CA THR A 68 11.33 -1.39 10.52
C THR A 68 12.48 -0.96 9.60
N ALA A 69 13.09 -1.90 8.87
CA ALA A 69 14.09 -1.60 7.84
C ALA A 69 13.51 -0.72 6.72
N GLU A 70 14.31 0.15 6.09
CA GLU A 70 13.90 1.06 5.00
C GLU A 70 12.78 2.07 5.35
N GLY A 71 12.42 2.17 6.63
CA GLY A 71 11.39 3.08 7.14
C GLY A 71 10.38 2.36 8.02
N ASP A 72 10.07 2.96 9.17
CA ASP A 72 9.06 2.46 10.08
C ASP A 72 7.67 2.44 9.41
N ARG A 73 6.93 1.35 9.64
CA ARG A 73 5.60 1.12 9.05
C ARG A 73 4.68 2.33 9.18
N ILE A 74 4.54 2.89 10.38
CA ILE A 74 3.60 4.00 10.63
C ILE A 74 4.04 5.25 9.86
N ILE A 75 5.34 5.48 9.78
CA ILE A 75 5.88 6.62 9.04
C ILE A 75 5.63 6.47 7.54
N LEU A 76 5.82 5.27 6.97
CA LEU A 76 5.56 5.00 5.55
C LEU A 76 4.07 5.08 5.22
N GLU A 77 3.19 4.56 6.08
CA GLU A 77 1.74 4.71 5.94
C GLU A 77 1.33 6.19 5.97
N LEU A 78 1.93 7.00 6.86
CA LEU A 78 1.68 8.44 6.91
C LEU A 78 2.20 9.18 5.67
N GLN A 79 3.31 8.75 5.06
CA GLN A 79 3.79 9.31 3.79
C GLN A 79 2.79 9.04 2.66
N CYS A 80 2.29 7.81 2.55
CA CYS A 80 1.24 7.45 1.60
C CYS A 80 -0.06 8.24 1.86
N ALA A 81 -0.51 8.32 3.12
CA ALA A 81 -1.70 9.06 3.49
C ALA A 81 -1.62 10.56 3.15
N ARG A 82 -0.47 11.20 3.37
CA ARG A 82 -0.25 12.61 3.00
C ARG A 82 -0.38 12.82 1.49
N PHE A 83 0.12 11.88 0.68
CA PHE A 83 -0.05 11.93 -0.77
C PHE A 83 -1.52 11.78 -1.16
N LEU A 84 -2.23 10.78 -0.62
CA LEU A 84 -3.66 10.56 -0.88
C LEU A 84 -4.51 11.78 -0.50
N MET A 85 -4.24 12.42 0.64
CA MET A 85 -4.97 13.63 1.05
C MET A 85 -4.75 14.81 0.08
N LYS A 86 -3.55 14.93 -0.49
CA LYS A 86 -3.27 15.93 -1.54
C LYS A 86 -4.03 15.61 -2.83
N SER A 87 -4.03 14.35 -3.27
CA SER A 87 -4.79 13.90 -4.45
C SER A 87 -6.30 14.12 -4.26
N TYR A 88 -6.83 13.84 -3.07
CA TYR A 88 -8.22 14.11 -2.72
C TYR A 88 -8.57 15.60 -2.79
N GLN A 89 -7.72 16.47 -2.22
CA GLN A 89 -7.92 17.92 -2.31
C GLN A 89 -7.89 18.41 -3.76
N LEU A 90 -7.01 17.84 -4.59
CA LEU A 90 -6.91 18.16 -6.00
C LEU A 90 -8.20 17.80 -6.75
N ALA A 91 -8.69 16.56 -6.60
CA ALA A 91 -9.97 16.12 -7.18
C ALA A 91 -11.13 17.04 -6.80
N LYS A 92 -11.23 17.41 -5.52
CA LYS A 92 -12.31 18.27 -5.03
C LYS A 92 -12.21 19.72 -5.51
N SER A 93 -11.01 20.21 -5.81
CA SER A 93 -10.76 21.63 -6.08
C SER A 93 -11.26 22.13 -7.44
N GLN A 94 -11.86 21.29 -8.29
CA GLN A 94 -12.30 21.61 -9.67
C GLN A 94 -11.21 22.25 -10.55
N ARG A 95 -9.95 22.24 -10.12
CA ARG A 95 -8.81 22.58 -10.99
C ARG A 95 -8.66 21.42 -11.96
N SER A 96 -8.65 21.70 -13.26
CA SER A 96 -8.53 20.74 -14.37
C SER A 96 -7.22 19.94 -14.41
N ALA A 97 -6.54 19.73 -13.29
CA ALA A 97 -5.45 18.76 -13.20
C ALA A 97 -6.06 17.37 -13.09
N SER A 98 -6.08 16.63 -14.20
CA SER A 98 -6.44 15.21 -14.22
C SER A 98 -5.51 14.45 -13.28
N LEU A 99 -6.09 13.60 -12.43
CA LEU A 99 -5.32 12.71 -11.58
C LEU A 99 -4.87 11.54 -12.45
N SER A 100 -3.56 11.38 -12.64
CA SER A 100 -3.00 10.25 -13.37
C SER A 100 -2.77 9.04 -12.45
N GLY A 101 -2.63 7.86 -13.06
CA GLY A 101 -2.15 6.64 -12.39
C GLY A 101 -3.13 6.05 -11.38
N ALA A 102 -2.60 5.59 -10.25
CA ALA A 102 -3.33 4.91 -9.19
C ALA A 102 -4.36 5.80 -8.49
N CYS A 103 -4.27 7.13 -8.60
CA CYS A 103 -5.24 8.06 -8.01
C CYS A 103 -6.38 8.48 -8.95
N SER A 104 -6.40 7.99 -10.20
CA SER A 104 -7.45 8.31 -11.18
C SER A 104 -8.87 7.93 -10.71
N TYR A 105 -9.00 6.91 -9.86
CA TYR A 105 -10.29 6.52 -9.28
C TYR A 105 -10.94 7.61 -8.41
N LEU A 106 -10.20 8.65 -8.02
CA LEU A 106 -10.71 9.77 -7.24
C LEU A 106 -11.36 10.86 -8.12
N GLU A 107 -11.22 10.80 -9.45
CA GLU A 107 -11.80 11.78 -10.37
C GLU A 107 -13.32 12.00 -10.20
N PRO A 108 -14.16 10.98 -9.93
CA PRO A 108 -15.59 11.16 -9.69
C PRO A 108 -15.92 12.10 -8.52
N LEU A 109 -15.00 12.29 -7.57
CA LEU A 109 -15.17 13.24 -6.45
C LEU A 109 -15.21 14.70 -6.92
N SER A 110 -14.86 14.98 -8.17
CA SER A 110 -14.97 16.30 -8.77
C SER A 110 -16.44 16.70 -9.00
N ASP A 111 -17.35 15.73 -9.16
CA ASP A 111 -18.78 15.99 -9.33
C ASP A 111 -19.44 16.25 -7.96
N PRO A 112 -20.04 17.44 -7.72
CA PRO A 112 -20.72 17.74 -6.47
C PRO A 112 -21.94 16.85 -6.18
N LYS A 113 -22.47 16.13 -7.17
CA LYS A 113 -23.57 15.17 -7.00
C LYS A 113 -23.09 13.77 -6.62
N PHE A 114 -21.79 13.50 -6.75
CA PHE A 114 -21.23 12.20 -6.41
C PHE A 114 -21.29 11.97 -4.89
N SER A 115 -21.94 10.88 -4.49
CA SER A 115 -22.06 10.48 -3.10
C SER A 115 -21.49 9.08 -2.93
N VAL A 116 -20.53 8.94 -2.01
CA VAL A 116 -19.94 7.64 -1.64
C VAL A 116 -21.00 6.63 -1.18
N ASN A 117 -22.09 7.10 -0.56
CA ASN A 117 -23.18 6.25 -0.07
C ASN A 117 -23.98 5.59 -1.20
N SER A 118 -23.88 6.11 -2.43
CA SER A 118 -24.56 5.53 -3.59
C SER A 118 -23.82 4.32 -4.18
N LEU A 119 -22.55 4.11 -3.77
CA LEU A 119 -21.77 2.93 -4.10
C LEU A 119 -22.12 1.81 -3.11
N GLN A 120 -23.31 1.22 -3.22
CA GLN A 120 -23.61 0.03 -2.42
C GLN A 120 -22.64 -1.11 -2.78
N ALA A 121 -22.06 -1.72 -1.75
CA ALA A 121 -21.14 -2.84 -1.82
C ALA A 121 -21.80 -4.08 -2.44
N SER A 122 -21.66 -4.25 -3.76
CA SER A 122 -22.07 -5.45 -4.49
C SER A 122 -21.30 -6.72 -4.08
N TYR A 123 -20.24 -6.59 -3.27
CA TYR A 123 -19.44 -7.71 -2.75
C TYR A 123 -19.98 -8.35 -1.46
N LEU A 124 -20.98 -7.77 -0.80
CA LEU A 124 -21.57 -8.34 0.43
C LEU A 124 -22.86 -9.15 0.18
N THR A 125 -23.30 -9.29 -1.08
CA THR A 125 -24.56 -9.97 -1.42
C THR A 125 -24.42 -11.34 -2.08
N GLU A 126 -23.19 -11.80 -2.38
CA GLU A 126 -22.95 -13.19 -2.77
C GLU A 126 -22.14 -13.90 -1.67
N GLY A 127 -22.83 -14.77 -0.94
CA GLY A 127 -22.46 -15.20 0.41
C GLY A 127 -21.23 -16.11 0.54
N ASN A 128 -20.59 -16.01 1.70
CA ASN A 128 -20.56 -17.11 2.67
C ASN A 128 -20.07 -16.57 4.02
N VAL A 129 -20.96 -16.55 5.00
CA VAL A 129 -20.59 -16.46 6.41
C VAL A 129 -19.87 -17.78 6.71
N VAL A 130 -18.54 -17.76 6.79
CA VAL A 130 -17.81 -18.80 7.52
C VAL A 130 -17.85 -18.36 8.97
N ASP A 131 -18.86 -18.86 9.68
CA ASP A 131 -18.89 -18.87 11.13
C ASP A 131 -17.62 -19.58 11.62
N LEU A 132 -16.77 -18.84 12.33
CA LEU A 132 -15.63 -19.38 13.07
C LEU A 132 -16.14 -19.79 14.46
N GLU A 133 -16.64 -21.03 14.56
CA GLU A 133 -16.57 -21.82 15.81
C GLU A 133 -15.23 -22.58 15.87
#